data_AF-A0A8C0JGM0-F1
#
_entry.id   AF-A0A8C0JGM0-F1
#
_cell.length_a   1.000
_cell.length_b   1.000
_cell.length_c   1.000
_cell.angle_alpha   90.00
_cell.angle_beta   90.00
_cell.angle_gamma   90.00
#
_symmetry.space_group_name_H-M   'P 1'
#
loop_
_entity.id
_entity.type
_entity.pdbx_description
1 polymer ?
#
loop_
_entity_poly.entity_id
_entity_poly.type
_entity_poly.pdbx_seq_one_letter_code
_entity_poly.pdbx_strand_id
1 'polypeptide(L)'
;MPEEVHHGKEEVEAFAFQAEIAQRMSLIINTFYSNKEIFLRELSNASDALDKICYESLTDPSKLDSGKDLKIDIIHNHQEHTLTLVDTGIGMTKPIAQGTKVILHLKEDQKEYLEERCVKEVVKNHSQFIEKEISDDEAEEEKGEKEEEDKDDEEKPKIEDVGSDEEDDNKENYKKFYEAFSENLKLGIHEDSTNRCRLSELLCYHTFQSGDEITSLSEYVSHMKETQKSIYYITGESKEQVANSAFVERVQKRGFEVLYMIEPIDEYCVQQLKEFDGKSIVSVTKEGLELPEDEEGKKKMEESKAKFENLSPYGWTANMERIMKAQALQDNSTMGYMMAKKHLEISPDHPIVEMLWQKAEADKNDKAVKDLVVLLFETVLLSSSFSLEDPQTHSNRIYHMIKLGLGIDEDEVTAEEPSAAVPDEIPLLEGDEDASHMEEVN
;
A
#
# COMPACT_ATOMS: atom_id res chain seq x y z
N MET A 1 -48.13 -28.07 73.20
CA MET A 1 -47.20 -26.92 73.24
C MET A 1 -45.98 -27.35 72.44
N PRO A 2 -45.62 -26.68 71.35
CA PRO A 2 -44.32 -26.88 70.72
C PRO A 2 -43.24 -26.12 71.51
N GLU A 3 -42.04 -26.69 71.60
CA GLU A 3 -40.90 -26.08 72.28
C GLU A 3 -40.26 -25.01 71.38
N GLU A 4 -39.95 -23.83 71.94
CA GLU A 4 -39.20 -22.79 71.22
C GLU A 4 -37.71 -23.16 71.18
N VAL A 5 -37.22 -23.52 69.99
CA VAL A 5 -35.80 -23.75 69.77
C VAL A 5 -35.09 -22.40 69.68
N HIS A 6 -34.54 -21.94 70.81
CA HIS A 6 -33.63 -20.80 70.86
C HIS A 6 -32.42 -21.05 69.97
N HIS A 7 -32.43 -20.48 68.77
CA HIS A 7 -31.23 -20.32 67.97
C HIS A 7 -30.39 -19.23 68.64
N GLY A 8 -29.31 -19.64 69.31
CA GLY A 8 -28.30 -18.70 69.79
C GLY A 8 -27.76 -17.92 68.59
N LYS A 9 -27.75 -16.58 68.68
CA LYS A 9 -27.02 -15.78 67.70
C LYS A 9 -25.53 -16.04 67.91
N GLU A 10 -24.90 -16.67 66.95
CA GLU A 10 -23.43 -16.67 66.86
C GLU A 10 -22.96 -15.21 66.70
N GLU A 11 -21.94 -14.82 67.46
CA GLU A 11 -21.38 -13.48 67.35
C GLU A 11 -20.64 -13.35 66.01
N VAL A 12 -21.03 -12.35 65.21
CA VAL A 12 -20.37 -12.05 63.94
C VAL A 12 -19.14 -11.21 64.25
N GLU A 13 -17.97 -11.85 64.29
CA GLU A 13 -16.69 -11.17 64.44
C GLU A 13 -16.30 -10.42 63.15
N ALA A 14 -15.92 -9.14 63.29
CA ALA A 14 -15.48 -8.30 62.20
C ALA A 14 -13.97 -8.05 62.29
N PHE A 15 -13.21 -8.46 61.26
CA PHE A 15 -11.77 -8.28 61.19
C PHE A 15 -11.40 -7.24 60.13
N ALA A 16 -10.39 -6.41 60.43
CA ALA A 16 -9.78 -5.55 59.42
C ALA A 16 -8.90 -6.37 58.48
N PHE A 17 -8.86 -6.01 57.20
CA PHE A 17 -7.93 -6.62 56.25
C PHE A 17 -6.48 -6.42 56.71
N GLN A 18 -5.75 -7.52 56.85
CA GLN A 18 -4.32 -7.52 57.11
C GLN A 18 -3.55 -7.77 55.82
N ALA A 19 -2.38 -7.15 55.68
CA ALA A 19 -1.50 -7.33 54.53
C ALA A 19 -0.06 -7.57 55.02
N GLU A 20 0.54 -8.68 54.61
CA GLU A 20 1.94 -8.98 54.93
C GLU A 20 2.86 -8.17 54.02
N ILE A 21 3.45 -7.11 54.57
CA ILE A 21 4.24 -6.13 53.80
C ILE A 21 5.41 -6.79 53.06
N ALA A 22 6.11 -7.75 53.69
CA ALA A 22 7.24 -8.44 53.09
C ALA A 22 6.86 -9.21 51.80
N GLN A 23 5.80 -10.00 51.84
CA GLN A 23 5.29 -10.72 50.67
C GLN A 23 4.75 -9.77 49.60
N ARG A 24 4.04 -8.71 50.01
CA ARG A 24 3.49 -7.71 49.09
C ARG A 24 4.58 -6.96 48.33
N MET A 25 5.67 -6.56 48.98
CA MET A 25 6.81 -5.89 48.34
C MET A 25 7.50 -6.84 47.34
N SER A 26 7.70 -8.11 47.71
CA SER A 26 8.25 -9.12 46.80
C SER A 26 7.38 -9.33 45.56
N LEU A 27 6.05 -9.32 45.72
CA LEU A 27 5.10 -9.46 44.62
C LEU A 27 5.18 -8.24 43.66
N ILE A 28 5.16 -7.01 44.21
CA ILE A 28 5.28 -5.76 43.42
C ILE A 28 6.55 -5.75 42.56
N ILE A 29 7.69 -6.16 43.13
CA ILE A 29 8.98 -6.16 42.43
C ILE A 29 9.06 -7.25 41.35
N ASN A 30 8.51 -8.44 41.60
CA ASN A 30 8.79 -9.61 40.75
C ASN A 30 7.65 -10.02 39.80
N THR A 31 6.40 -9.55 39.98
CA THR A 31 5.26 -10.02 39.16
C THR A 31 4.41 -8.94 38.51
N PHE A 32 4.57 -7.66 38.87
CA PHE A 32 3.75 -6.57 38.29
C PHE A 32 4.36 -5.92 37.04
N TYR A 33 5.66 -6.08 36.81
CA TYR A 33 6.38 -5.47 35.70
C TYR A 33 7.12 -6.53 34.88
N SER A 34 6.75 -6.65 33.59
CA SER A 34 7.42 -7.55 32.64
C SER A 34 8.64 -6.91 32.00
N ASN A 35 8.58 -5.60 31.73
CA ASN A 35 9.75 -4.82 31.28
C ASN A 35 10.37 -4.12 32.50
N LYS A 36 11.69 -4.27 32.67
CA LYS A 36 12.46 -3.64 33.76
C LYS A 36 12.69 -2.15 33.53
N GLU A 37 12.78 -1.69 32.27
CA GLU A 37 13.03 -0.30 31.84
C GLU A 37 12.02 0.71 32.42
N ILE A 38 10.84 0.22 32.82
CA ILE A 38 9.75 0.99 33.44
C ILE A 38 10.20 1.68 34.74
N PHE A 39 11.36 1.35 35.34
CA PHE A 39 11.88 2.11 36.49
C PHE A 39 12.14 3.59 36.17
N LEU A 40 12.46 3.95 34.92
CA LEU A 40 12.58 5.36 34.52
C LEU A 40 11.23 6.07 34.36
N ARG A 41 10.09 5.38 34.58
CA ARG A 41 8.78 6.02 34.78
C ARG A 41 8.75 6.93 36.03
N GLU A 42 9.71 6.83 36.93
CA GLU A 42 9.91 7.81 38.01
C GLU A 42 10.16 9.24 37.48
N LEU A 43 10.59 9.41 36.22
CA LEU A 43 10.59 10.71 35.51
C LEU A 43 9.20 11.35 35.44
N SER A 44 8.12 10.55 35.39
CA SER A 44 6.74 11.05 35.49
C SER A 44 6.44 11.63 36.88
N ASN A 45 6.96 11.03 37.95
CA ASN A 45 6.79 11.54 39.31
C ASN A 45 7.56 12.86 39.50
N ALA A 46 8.71 13.00 38.84
CA ALA A 46 9.47 14.24 38.75
C ALA A 46 8.71 15.33 37.95
N SER A 47 8.15 15.01 36.78
CA SER A 47 7.29 15.94 36.02
C SER A 47 6.09 16.42 36.85
N ASP A 48 5.40 15.50 37.53
CA ASP A 48 4.30 15.80 38.45
C ASP A 48 4.71 16.74 39.59
N ALA A 49 5.96 16.67 40.05
CA ALA A 49 6.50 17.56 41.09
C ALA A 49 6.83 18.95 40.55
N LEU A 50 7.27 19.04 39.29
CA LEU A 50 7.46 20.30 38.56
C LEU A 50 6.11 20.99 38.28
N ASP A 51 5.08 20.25 37.86
CA ASP A 51 3.73 20.81 37.64
C ASP A 51 3.11 21.39 38.91
N LYS A 52 3.34 20.75 40.07
CA LYS A 52 2.85 21.23 41.37
C LYS A 52 3.52 22.56 41.77
N ILE A 53 4.82 22.71 41.59
CA ILE A 53 5.50 23.98 41.92
C ILE A 53 5.18 25.08 40.89
N CYS A 54 5.04 24.74 39.60
CA CYS A 54 4.46 25.62 38.58
C CYS A 54 3.10 26.16 39.05
N TYR A 55 2.18 25.26 39.39
CA TYR A 55 0.82 25.64 39.80
C TYR A 55 0.80 26.50 41.07
N GLU A 56 1.58 26.17 42.10
CA GLU A 56 1.67 27.03 43.30
C GLU A 56 2.24 28.42 42.96
N SER A 57 3.25 28.50 42.08
CA SER A 57 3.90 29.76 41.70
C SER A 57 2.97 30.76 40.99
N LEU A 58 1.92 30.27 40.31
CA LEU A 58 0.86 31.11 39.73
C LEU A 58 0.09 31.91 40.80
N THR A 59 0.07 31.42 42.04
CA THR A 59 -0.65 32.04 43.17
C THR A 59 0.29 32.69 44.19
N ASP A 60 1.50 32.18 44.34
CA ASP A 60 2.55 32.70 45.23
C ASP A 60 3.92 32.65 44.53
N PRO A 61 4.34 33.73 43.84
CA PRO A 61 5.61 33.77 43.13
C PRO A 61 6.85 33.56 44.02
N SER A 62 6.74 33.75 45.34
CA SER A 62 7.87 33.54 46.27
C SER A 62 8.27 32.06 46.40
N LYS A 63 7.42 31.13 45.93
CA LYS A 63 7.71 29.70 45.87
C LYS A 63 8.87 29.33 44.94
N LEU A 64 9.23 30.21 44.00
CA LEU A 64 10.36 30.02 43.09
C LEU A 64 11.62 30.82 43.51
N ASP A 65 11.60 31.50 44.66
CA ASP A 65 12.77 32.25 45.15
C ASP A 65 13.96 31.34 45.54
N SER A 66 13.71 30.06 45.81
CA SER A 66 14.73 29.03 46.06
C SER A 66 15.30 28.38 44.80
N GLY A 67 14.65 28.55 43.64
CA GLY A 67 15.05 27.94 42.37
C GLY A 67 13.97 28.12 41.30
N LYS A 68 14.33 28.80 40.20
CA LYS A 68 13.42 29.13 39.09
C LYS A 68 13.51 28.14 37.92
N ASP A 69 14.60 27.40 37.82
CA ASP A 69 14.87 26.51 36.70
C ASP A 69 14.20 25.16 36.98
N LEU A 70 13.15 24.86 36.22
CA LEU A 70 12.28 23.70 36.41
C LEU A 70 12.65 22.60 35.42
N LYS A 71 13.48 21.65 35.88
CA LYS A 71 14.11 20.62 35.05
C LYS A 71 14.26 19.28 35.79
N ILE A 72 14.59 18.25 35.03
CA ILE A 72 14.92 16.92 35.55
C ILE A 72 16.32 16.54 35.06
N ASP A 73 17.25 16.28 35.98
CA ASP A 73 18.61 15.91 35.66
C ASP A 73 18.83 14.42 35.90
N ILE A 74 19.42 13.74 34.92
CA ILE A 74 19.87 12.36 35.01
C ILE A 74 21.40 12.39 35.11
N ILE A 75 21.93 11.83 36.20
CA ILE A 75 23.36 11.86 36.50
C ILE A 75 23.88 10.43 36.61
N HIS A 76 24.78 10.08 35.71
CA HIS A 76 25.45 8.79 35.63
C HIS A 76 26.64 8.74 36.58
N ASN A 77 26.80 7.65 37.36
CA ASN A 77 28.00 7.41 38.16
C ASN A 77 28.46 5.95 38.03
N HIS A 78 29.39 5.77 37.10
CA HIS A 78 30.05 4.50 36.80
C HIS A 78 30.88 3.93 37.96
N GLN A 79 31.42 4.78 38.85
CA GLN A 79 32.32 4.36 39.93
C GLN A 79 31.56 3.73 41.10
N GLU A 80 30.41 4.30 41.48
CA GLU A 80 29.55 3.79 42.56
C GLU A 80 28.44 2.84 42.04
N HIS A 81 28.38 2.62 40.72
CA HIS A 81 27.32 1.90 40.02
C HIS A 81 25.92 2.42 40.37
N THR A 82 25.76 3.75 40.36
CA THR A 82 24.48 4.40 40.68
C THR A 82 24.00 5.28 39.53
N LEU A 83 22.71 5.21 39.23
CA LEU A 83 22.00 6.24 38.47
C LEU A 83 21.31 7.20 39.45
N THR A 84 21.44 8.50 39.23
CA THR A 84 20.84 9.53 40.07
C THR A 84 19.83 10.33 39.26
N LEU A 85 18.60 10.44 39.76
CA LEU A 85 17.57 11.33 39.21
C LEU A 85 17.40 12.51 40.17
N VAL A 86 17.42 13.73 39.64
CA VAL A 86 17.19 14.97 40.39
C VAL A 86 16.05 15.74 39.75
N ASP A 87 15.01 16.06 40.51
CA ASP A 87 13.95 17.00 40.09
C ASP A 87 14.08 18.31 40.88
N THR A 88 13.76 19.45 40.26
CA THR A 88 13.69 20.76 40.94
C THR A 88 12.25 21.14 41.36
N GLY A 89 11.36 20.15 41.48
CA GLY A 89 9.95 20.31 41.79
C GLY A 89 9.64 20.65 43.25
N ILE A 90 8.38 20.47 43.65
CA ILE A 90 7.89 20.86 44.99
C ILE A 90 8.55 20.08 46.15
N GLY A 91 9.09 18.90 45.90
CA GLY A 91 9.78 18.06 46.89
C GLY A 91 8.89 17.52 48.02
N MET A 92 9.54 17.06 49.10
CA MET A 92 8.89 16.52 50.30
C MET A 92 9.58 17.03 51.58
N THR A 93 8.81 17.39 52.61
CA THR A 93 9.39 17.77 53.92
C THR A 93 9.91 16.51 54.64
N LYS A 94 11.14 16.42 55.16
CA LYS A 94 12.24 17.38 55.37
C LYS A 94 13.59 16.62 55.24
N PRO A 95 14.76 17.30 55.14
CA PRO A 95 15.02 18.74 55.18
C PRO A 95 15.54 19.30 53.83
N ILE A 96 15.09 18.72 52.71
CA ILE A 96 15.42 19.21 51.37
C ILE A 96 14.61 20.51 51.13
N ALA A 97 15.25 21.53 50.55
CA ALA A 97 14.68 22.87 50.42
C ALA A 97 13.69 23.00 49.23
N GLN A 98 13.98 22.29 48.13
CA GLN A 98 13.20 22.19 46.90
C GLN A 98 13.65 20.92 46.17
N GLY A 99 12.75 20.25 45.46
CA GLY A 99 13.06 19.07 44.65
C GLY A 99 13.22 17.74 45.41
N THR A 100 13.56 16.69 44.67
CA THR A 100 13.91 15.36 45.19
C THR A 100 15.18 14.84 44.50
N LYS A 101 15.96 14.04 45.23
CA LYS A 101 17.09 13.28 44.69
C LYS A 101 16.87 11.79 44.92
N VAL A 102 16.67 11.03 43.85
CA VAL A 102 16.52 9.57 43.90
C VAL A 102 17.83 8.94 43.45
N ILE A 103 18.44 8.14 44.33
CA ILE A 103 19.71 7.43 44.05
C ILE A 103 19.39 5.96 43.87
N LEU A 104 19.56 5.45 42.65
CA LEU A 104 19.33 4.07 42.27
C LEU A 104 20.66 3.32 42.30
N HIS A 105 20.89 2.52 43.33
CA HIS A 105 21.98 1.55 43.35
C HIS A 105 21.64 0.40 42.40
N LEU A 106 22.31 0.35 41.25
CA LEU A 106 22.03 -0.63 40.22
C LEU A 106 22.55 -2.00 40.64
N LYS A 107 21.84 -3.06 40.21
CA LYS A 107 22.30 -4.43 40.40
C LYS A 107 23.41 -4.76 39.40
N GLU A 108 24.20 -5.78 39.71
CA GLU A 108 25.29 -6.25 38.85
C GLU A 108 24.80 -6.65 37.44
N ASP A 109 23.58 -7.20 37.33
CA ASP A 109 22.92 -7.59 36.08
C ASP A 109 22.24 -6.42 35.35
N GLN A 110 22.34 -5.18 35.86
CA GLN A 110 21.60 -4.01 35.37
C GLN A 110 22.51 -2.80 35.14
N LYS A 111 23.80 -3.04 34.89
CA LYS A 111 24.79 -1.98 34.57
C LYS A 111 24.62 -1.40 33.17
N GLU A 112 23.82 -2.02 32.31
CA GLU A 112 23.41 -1.50 30.99
C GLU A 112 22.77 -0.10 31.08
N TYR A 113 22.07 0.21 32.18
CA TYR A 113 21.48 1.54 32.45
C TYR A 113 22.48 2.59 32.95
N LEU A 114 23.78 2.30 32.92
CA LEU A 114 24.83 3.31 33.02
C LEU A 114 25.28 3.81 31.64
N GLU A 115 24.89 3.14 30.55
CA GLU A 115 25.23 3.57 29.19
C GLU A 115 24.23 4.62 28.69
N GLU A 116 24.75 5.77 28.26
CA GLU A 116 24.03 6.89 27.64
C GLU A 116 23.02 6.42 26.59
N ARG A 117 23.41 5.46 25.73
CA ARG A 117 22.55 4.91 24.67
C ARG A 117 21.27 4.30 25.24
N CYS A 118 21.39 3.50 26.29
CA CYS A 118 20.28 2.81 26.93
C CYS A 118 19.36 3.79 27.64
N VAL A 119 19.91 4.78 28.37
CA VAL A 119 19.10 5.79 29.05
C VAL A 119 18.38 6.69 28.04
N LYS A 120 19.05 7.16 26.98
CA LYS A 120 18.41 7.94 25.90
C LYS A 120 17.32 7.16 25.16
N GLU A 121 17.49 5.86 24.95
CA GLU A 121 16.47 5.00 24.34
C GLU A 121 15.23 4.86 25.25
N VAL A 122 15.41 4.61 26.55
CA VAL A 122 14.31 4.49 27.52
C VAL A 122 13.61 5.84 27.77
N VAL A 123 14.35 6.94 27.88
CA VAL A 123 13.82 8.32 27.94
C VAL A 123 13.00 8.61 26.69
N LYS A 124 13.55 8.37 25.49
CA LYS A 124 12.79 8.54 24.23
C LYS A 124 11.50 7.71 24.23
N ASN A 125 11.52 6.46 24.69
CA ASN A 125 10.35 5.58 24.66
C ASN A 125 9.26 5.93 25.70
N HIS A 126 9.59 6.65 26.78
CA HIS A 126 8.68 6.86 27.90
C HIS A 126 8.43 8.32 28.33
N SER A 127 9.26 9.29 27.90
CA SER A 127 9.13 10.71 28.25
C SER A 127 8.96 11.65 27.06
N GLN A 128 8.64 11.13 25.86
CA GLN A 128 8.38 11.90 24.63
C GLN A 128 7.35 13.04 24.77
N PHE A 129 6.50 13.00 25.81
CA PHE A 129 5.46 14.00 26.09
C PHE A 129 5.68 14.77 27.41
N ILE A 130 6.88 14.73 28.00
CA ILE A 130 7.21 15.56 29.17
C ILE A 130 7.68 16.94 28.66
N GLU A 131 6.87 17.97 28.87
CA GLU A 131 7.10 19.35 28.40
C GLU A 131 8.28 20.09 29.09
N LYS A 132 9.06 19.44 29.94
CA LYS A 132 10.17 20.06 30.69
C LYS A 132 11.52 19.53 30.21
N GLU A 133 12.55 20.37 30.30
CA GLU A 133 13.91 20.00 29.95
C GLU A 133 14.41 18.84 30.82
N ILE A 134 14.84 17.76 30.15
CA ILE A 134 15.57 16.65 30.76
C ILE A 134 17.04 16.80 30.33
N SER A 135 17.95 16.97 31.29
CA SER A 135 19.39 17.06 31.01
C SER A 135 20.14 15.82 31.48
N ASP A 136 21.22 15.47 30.79
CA ASP A 136 22.03 14.27 31.02
C ASP A 136 23.50 14.68 31.16
N ASP A 137 24.02 14.61 32.39
CA ASP A 137 25.33 15.16 32.76
C ASP A 137 26.49 14.16 32.48
N GLU A 138 26.84 13.95 31.21
CA GLU A 138 28.19 13.53 30.82
C GLU A 138 28.87 14.61 29.95
N ALA A 139 30.17 14.84 30.17
CA ALA A 139 30.86 16.04 29.71
C ALA A 139 30.89 16.18 28.17
N GLU A 140 30.33 17.28 27.67
CA GLU A 140 30.35 17.63 26.25
C GLU A 140 31.78 17.77 25.71
N GLU A 141 32.22 16.82 24.87
CA GLU A 141 33.23 17.13 23.85
C GLU A 141 32.54 17.81 22.66
N GLU A 142 33.04 18.99 22.29
CA GLU A 142 32.53 19.83 21.20
C GLU A 142 32.26 19.02 19.93
N LYS A 143 30.98 18.91 19.54
CA LYS A 143 30.59 18.61 18.16
C LYS A 143 29.89 19.82 17.60
N GLY A 144 30.58 20.46 16.66
CA GLY A 144 30.16 21.74 16.08
C GLY A 144 28.82 21.69 15.37
N GLU A 145 28.30 22.89 15.15
CA GLU A 145 27.15 23.26 14.35
C GLU A 145 26.78 22.20 13.30
N LYS A 146 25.76 21.39 13.62
CA LYS A 146 24.97 20.71 12.60
C LYS A 146 23.90 21.67 12.12
N GLU A 147 23.76 21.70 10.81
CA GLU A 147 22.75 22.49 10.09
C GLU A 147 21.36 22.20 10.64
N GLU A 148 20.51 23.24 10.67
CA GLU A 148 19.10 23.08 11.00
C GLU A 148 18.45 22.19 9.93
N GLU A 149 18.19 20.92 10.26
CA GLU A 149 17.21 20.13 9.51
C GLU A 149 15.85 20.79 9.72
N ASP A 150 15.21 21.19 8.62
CA ASP A 150 13.87 21.78 8.63
C ASP A 150 12.93 20.88 9.45
N LYS A 151 12.38 21.44 10.52
CA LYS A 151 11.27 20.81 11.22
C LYS A 151 10.04 20.97 10.36
N ASP A 152 9.74 19.95 9.56
CA ASP A 152 8.38 19.74 9.07
C ASP A 152 7.46 19.70 10.31
N ASP A 153 6.67 20.77 10.50
CA ASP A 153 5.63 20.80 11.50
C ASP A 153 4.62 19.68 11.16
N GLU A 154 4.54 18.65 12.01
CA GLU A 154 3.43 17.67 11.97
C GLU A 154 2.11 18.32 12.43
N GLU A 155 1.66 19.36 11.71
CA GLU A 155 0.29 19.83 11.84
C GLU A 155 -0.62 18.81 11.17
N LYS A 156 -1.16 17.89 11.99
CA LYS A 156 -2.19 16.93 11.58
C LYS A 156 -3.28 17.69 10.81
N PRO A 157 -3.63 17.28 9.58
CA PRO A 157 -4.58 18.03 8.76
C PRO A 157 -5.95 18.07 9.43
N LYS A 158 -6.28 19.21 10.04
CA LYS A 158 -7.64 19.56 10.39
C LYS A 158 -8.29 20.09 9.13
N ILE A 159 -9.40 19.47 8.74
CA ILE A 159 -10.28 20.01 7.71
C ILE A 159 -11.09 21.14 8.35
N GLU A 160 -10.52 22.35 8.35
CA GLU A 160 -11.25 23.60 8.51
C GLU A 160 -11.12 24.45 7.22
N ASP A 161 -12.15 25.22 6.95
CA ASP A 161 -12.47 25.86 5.67
C ASP A 161 -11.59 27.11 5.42
N VAL A 162 -10.68 27.07 4.44
CA VAL A 162 -9.75 28.17 4.13
C VAL A 162 -10.04 28.79 2.76
N GLY A 163 -9.96 30.13 2.70
CA GLY A 163 -10.56 30.92 1.63
C GLY A 163 -9.65 31.22 0.43
N SER A 164 -10.10 30.81 -0.75
CA SER A 164 -9.97 31.46 -2.08
C SER A 164 -8.61 31.82 -2.69
N ASP A 165 -7.49 31.82 -1.96
CA ASP A 165 -6.14 32.05 -2.51
C ASP A 165 -5.20 30.83 -2.31
N GLU A 166 -5.68 29.72 -1.73
CA GLU A 166 -4.88 28.50 -1.40
C GLU A 166 -5.18 27.28 -2.31
N GLU A 167 -6.05 27.42 -3.31
CA GLU A 167 -6.55 26.28 -4.10
C GLU A 167 -5.44 25.58 -4.94
N ASP A 168 -4.47 26.34 -5.47
CA ASP A 168 -3.38 25.79 -6.28
C ASP A 168 -2.34 25.01 -5.44
N ASP A 169 -1.90 25.56 -4.29
CA ASP A 169 -0.96 24.89 -3.39
C ASP A 169 -1.57 23.58 -2.83
N ASN A 170 -2.86 23.60 -2.51
CA ASN A 170 -3.59 22.40 -2.08
C ASN A 170 -3.66 21.35 -3.20
N LYS A 171 -3.83 21.75 -4.47
CA LYS A 171 -3.80 20.81 -5.62
C LYS A 171 -2.41 20.20 -5.84
N GLU A 172 -1.33 20.96 -5.69
CA GLU A 172 0.03 20.41 -5.80
C GLU A 172 0.34 19.45 -4.64
N ASN A 173 -0.04 19.81 -3.41
CA ASN A 173 0.14 18.94 -2.24
C ASN A 173 -0.72 17.67 -2.34
N TYR A 174 -1.95 17.77 -2.84
CA TYR A 174 -2.78 16.61 -3.13
C TYR A 174 -2.15 15.70 -4.19
N LYS A 175 -1.52 16.26 -5.23
CA LYS A 175 -0.78 15.47 -6.23
C LYS A 175 0.39 14.70 -5.59
N LYS A 176 1.20 15.34 -4.75
CA LYS A 176 2.30 14.67 -4.01
C LYS A 176 1.77 13.55 -3.10
N PHE A 177 0.67 13.80 -2.39
CA PHE A 177 -0.02 12.79 -1.60
C PHE A 177 -0.52 11.61 -2.47
N TYR A 178 -1.14 11.90 -3.62
CA TYR A 178 -1.65 10.86 -4.51
C TYR A 178 -0.51 10.02 -5.11
N GLU A 179 0.58 10.65 -5.54
CA GLU A 179 1.78 9.94 -6.04
C GLU A 179 2.43 9.05 -4.97
N ALA A 180 2.35 9.41 -3.68
CA ALA A 180 2.90 8.62 -2.58
C ALA A 180 1.95 7.53 -2.03
N PHE A 181 0.63 7.72 -2.13
CA PHE A 181 -0.36 6.90 -1.41
C PHE A 181 -1.52 6.37 -2.27
N SER A 182 -1.51 6.54 -3.60
CA SER A 182 -2.52 6.02 -4.54
C SER A 182 -2.82 4.53 -4.34
N GLU A 183 -1.80 3.70 -4.19
CA GLU A 183 -1.95 2.24 -4.00
C GLU A 183 -2.75 1.92 -2.74
N ASN A 184 -2.53 2.66 -1.65
CA ASN A 184 -3.26 2.48 -0.39
C ASN A 184 -4.74 2.90 -0.52
N LEU A 185 -5.04 3.97 -1.27
CA LEU A 185 -6.41 4.37 -1.58
C LEU A 185 -7.13 3.30 -2.41
N LYS A 186 -6.45 2.76 -3.43
CA LYS A 186 -6.98 1.72 -4.33
C LYS A 186 -7.16 0.37 -3.62
N LEU A 187 -6.26 0.01 -2.70
CA LEU A 187 -6.44 -1.11 -1.78
C LEU A 187 -7.64 -0.88 -0.84
N GLY A 188 -7.81 0.34 -0.32
CA GLY A 188 -8.99 0.74 0.46
C GLY A 188 -10.31 0.57 -0.31
N ILE A 189 -10.34 0.88 -1.62
CA ILE A 189 -11.51 0.58 -2.47
C ILE A 189 -11.76 -0.93 -2.56
N HIS A 190 -10.71 -1.74 -2.64
CA HIS A 190 -10.83 -3.18 -2.71
C HIS A 190 -11.42 -3.76 -1.41
N GLU A 191 -10.86 -3.39 -0.26
CA GLU A 191 -11.18 -3.97 1.04
C GLU A 191 -12.34 -3.28 1.79
N ASP A 192 -12.31 -1.96 1.94
CA ASP A 192 -13.27 -1.21 2.76
C ASP A 192 -14.55 -0.90 1.98
N SER A 193 -15.48 -1.86 2.03
CA SER A 193 -16.82 -1.70 1.46
C SER A 193 -17.69 -0.59 2.07
N THR A 194 -17.33 -0.06 3.24
CA THR A 194 -18.11 0.94 3.98
C THR A 194 -17.70 2.36 3.61
N ASN A 195 -16.39 2.61 3.51
CA ASN A 195 -15.86 3.92 3.09
C ASN A 195 -15.64 4.05 1.57
N ARG A 196 -15.86 2.98 0.78
CA ARG A 196 -15.64 2.96 -0.68
C ARG A 196 -16.14 4.20 -1.43
N CYS A 197 -17.34 4.72 -1.14
CA CYS A 197 -17.86 5.90 -1.83
C CYS A 197 -16.96 7.13 -1.60
N ARG A 198 -16.60 7.41 -0.34
CA ARG A 198 -15.69 8.52 0.03
C ARG A 198 -14.28 8.32 -0.53
N LEU A 199 -13.78 7.08 -0.51
CA LEU A 199 -12.49 6.75 -1.12
C LEU A 199 -12.51 6.94 -2.64
N SER A 200 -13.66 6.74 -3.30
CA SER A 200 -13.77 6.86 -4.76
C SER A 200 -13.72 8.31 -5.24
N GLU A 201 -14.15 9.26 -4.40
CA GLU A 201 -14.00 10.70 -4.65
C GLU A 201 -12.52 11.14 -4.70
N LEU A 202 -11.62 10.38 -4.04
CA LEU A 202 -10.18 10.64 -4.01
C LEU A 202 -9.42 10.03 -5.20
N LEU A 203 -10.07 9.23 -6.06
CA LEU A 203 -9.39 8.55 -7.16
C LEU A 203 -9.14 9.49 -8.34
N CYS A 204 -7.87 9.55 -8.76
CA CYS A 204 -7.40 10.33 -9.90
C CYS A 204 -6.72 9.43 -10.93
N TYR A 205 -6.98 9.69 -12.21
CA TYR A 205 -6.47 8.91 -13.34
C TYR A 205 -6.03 9.83 -14.47
N HIS A 206 -5.11 9.39 -15.33
CA HIS A 206 -4.89 10.08 -16.60
C HIS A 206 -6.07 9.82 -17.55
N THR A 207 -6.33 10.76 -18.45
CA THR A 207 -7.30 10.59 -19.53
C THR A 207 -6.67 10.96 -20.87
N PHE A 208 -7.41 10.69 -21.95
CA PHE A 208 -7.03 11.20 -23.28
C PHE A 208 -7.05 12.74 -23.36
N GLN A 209 -7.91 13.42 -22.59
CA GLN A 209 -8.05 14.88 -22.65
C GLN A 209 -7.12 15.60 -21.67
N SER A 210 -6.81 15.01 -20.52
CA SER A 210 -5.95 15.61 -19.49
C SER A 210 -4.47 15.65 -19.86
N GLY A 211 -4.05 14.91 -20.88
CA GLY A 211 -2.65 14.80 -21.26
C GLY A 211 -1.84 14.20 -20.11
N ASP A 212 -0.88 14.95 -19.57
CA ASP A 212 -0.03 14.55 -18.44
C ASP A 212 -0.60 14.90 -17.06
N GLU A 213 -1.71 15.65 -16.99
CA GLU A 213 -2.41 15.85 -15.72
C GLU A 213 -3.22 14.60 -15.34
N ILE A 214 -3.42 14.44 -14.03
CA ILE A 214 -4.37 13.48 -13.46
C ILE A 214 -5.70 14.19 -13.22
N THR A 215 -6.80 13.46 -13.41
CA THR A 215 -8.17 13.97 -13.33
C THR A 215 -8.99 13.05 -12.43
N SER A 216 -9.75 13.64 -11.52
CA SER A 216 -10.65 12.93 -10.61
C SER A 216 -11.85 12.33 -11.34
N LEU A 217 -12.48 11.32 -10.74
CA LEU A 217 -13.74 10.78 -11.26
C LEU A 217 -14.85 11.86 -11.30
N SER A 218 -14.86 12.80 -10.35
CA SER A 218 -15.78 13.94 -10.32
C SER A 218 -15.59 14.89 -11.52
N GLU A 219 -14.35 15.23 -11.84
CA GLU A 219 -14.03 16.07 -13.02
C GLU A 219 -14.41 15.35 -14.32
N TYR A 220 -14.11 14.06 -14.45
CA TYR A 220 -14.58 13.24 -15.59
C TYR A 220 -16.10 13.31 -15.74
N VAL A 221 -16.87 13.14 -14.64
CA VAL A 221 -18.34 13.23 -14.67
C VAL A 221 -18.81 14.62 -15.11
N SER A 222 -18.12 15.68 -14.71
CA SER A 222 -18.42 17.06 -15.15
C SER A 222 -18.21 17.29 -16.66
N HIS A 223 -17.30 16.54 -17.28
CA HIS A 223 -17.01 16.59 -18.72
C HIS A 223 -17.82 15.57 -19.55
N MET A 224 -18.64 14.72 -18.93
CA MET A 224 -19.48 13.75 -19.64
C MET A 224 -20.48 14.44 -20.57
N LYS A 225 -20.65 13.89 -21.76
CA LYS A 225 -21.68 14.35 -22.71
C LYS A 225 -23.08 14.02 -22.20
N GLU A 226 -24.07 14.84 -22.54
CA GLU A 226 -25.49 14.61 -22.17
C GLU A 226 -26.03 13.22 -22.58
N THR A 227 -25.50 12.65 -23.68
CA THR A 227 -25.87 11.31 -24.17
C THR A 227 -25.13 10.17 -23.47
N GLN A 228 -24.11 10.48 -22.66
CA GLN A 228 -23.22 9.51 -22.01
C GLN A 228 -23.79 9.05 -20.66
N LYS A 229 -23.96 7.74 -20.53
CA LYS A 229 -24.54 7.10 -19.32
C LYS A 229 -23.50 6.42 -18.43
N SER A 230 -22.29 6.22 -18.94
CA SER A 230 -21.25 5.40 -18.33
C SER A 230 -19.89 6.06 -18.43
N ILE A 231 -19.06 5.80 -17.42
CA ILE A 231 -17.65 6.18 -17.38
C ILE A 231 -16.86 5.10 -18.14
N TYR A 232 -16.10 5.50 -19.15
CA TYR A 232 -15.31 4.57 -19.96
C TYR A 232 -13.86 4.50 -19.45
N TYR A 233 -13.32 3.29 -19.30
CA TYR A 233 -11.93 3.07 -18.90
C TYR A 233 -11.25 1.97 -19.73
N ILE A 234 -9.92 1.99 -19.72
CA ILE A 234 -9.06 0.92 -20.23
C ILE A 234 -7.95 0.63 -19.23
N THR A 235 -7.69 -0.66 -18.99
CA THR A 235 -6.58 -1.15 -18.18
C THR A 235 -5.42 -1.62 -19.06
N GLY A 236 -4.18 -1.42 -18.62
CA GLY A 236 -2.97 -1.90 -19.32
C GLY A 236 -1.72 -1.81 -18.46
N GLU A 237 -0.56 -1.87 -19.12
CA GLU A 237 0.78 -1.82 -18.51
C GLU A 237 1.40 -0.42 -18.53
N SER A 238 0.99 0.43 -19.47
CA SER A 238 1.51 1.79 -19.60
C SER A 238 0.51 2.71 -20.30
N LYS A 239 0.67 4.02 -20.04
CA LYS A 239 -0.12 5.08 -20.67
C LYS A 239 -0.03 5.05 -22.20
N GLU A 240 1.17 4.81 -22.74
CA GLU A 240 1.41 4.73 -24.19
C GLU A 240 0.69 3.53 -24.83
N GLN A 241 0.71 2.36 -24.18
CA GLN A 241 0.03 1.17 -24.66
C GLN A 241 -1.50 1.38 -24.71
N VAL A 242 -2.10 1.93 -23.65
CA VAL A 242 -3.55 2.13 -23.60
C VAL A 242 -4.02 3.30 -24.46
N ALA A 243 -3.21 4.34 -24.65
CA ALA A 243 -3.52 5.47 -25.52
C ALA A 243 -3.52 5.10 -27.01
N ASN A 244 -2.62 4.19 -27.43
CA ASN A 244 -2.53 3.68 -28.80
C ASN A 244 -3.38 2.42 -29.05
N SER A 245 -4.28 2.07 -28.13
CA SER A 245 -5.08 0.85 -28.22
C SER A 245 -6.23 0.97 -29.22
N ALA A 246 -6.41 -0.05 -30.08
CA ALA A 246 -7.54 -0.11 -31.02
C ALA A 246 -8.92 0.00 -30.33
N PHE A 247 -9.02 -0.39 -29.05
CA PHE A 247 -10.25 -0.28 -28.26
C PHE A 247 -10.65 1.18 -27.96
N VAL A 248 -9.69 2.13 -27.89
CA VAL A 248 -10.01 3.53 -27.61
C VAL A 248 -10.31 4.36 -28.86
N GLU A 249 -9.86 3.94 -30.05
CA GLU A 249 -10.04 4.68 -31.31
C GLU A 249 -11.49 5.10 -31.57
N ARG A 250 -12.44 4.14 -31.45
CA ARG A 250 -13.87 4.41 -31.71
C ARG A 250 -14.46 5.36 -30.67
N VAL A 251 -14.00 5.27 -29.43
CA VAL A 251 -14.47 6.05 -28.28
C VAL A 251 -14.00 7.50 -28.41
N GLN A 252 -12.70 7.69 -28.66
CA GLN A 252 -12.06 8.97 -28.97
C GLN A 252 -12.60 9.62 -30.25
N LYS A 253 -12.87 8.85 -31.31
CA LYS A 253 -13.45 9.37 -32.57
C LYS A 253 -14.89 9.88 -32.40
N ARG A 254 -15.64 9.37 -31.42
CA ARG A 254 -16.93 9.95 -30.97
C ARG A 254 -16.75 11.06 -29.92
N GLY A 255 -15.51 11.38 -29.57
CA GLY A 255 -15.12 12.38 -28.59
C GLY A 255 -15.57 12.06 -27.18
N PHE A 256 -15.71 10.78 -26.82
CA PHE A 256 -15.88 10.37 -25.43
C PHE A 256 -14.50 10.26 -24.77
N GLU A 257 -14.42 10.66 -23.51
CA GLU A 257 -13.21 10.55 -22.71
C GLU A 257 -13.05 9.12 -22.17
N VAL A 258 -11.80 8.68 -22.01
CA VAL A 258 -11.46 7.36 -21.46
C VAL A 258 -10.43 7.53 -20.36
N LEU A 259 -10.69 6.92 -19.20
CA LEU A 259 -9.75 6.82 -18.08
C LEU A 259 -8.67 5.76 -18.40
N TYR A 260 -7.41 6.13 -18.16
CA TYR A 260 -6.24 5.26 -18.33
C TYR A 260 -5.81 4.71 -16.97
N MET A 261 -5.94 3.39 -16.83
CA MET A 261 -5.59 2.62 -15.64
C MET A 261 -4.36 1.77 -15.97
N ILE A 262 -3.24 2.07 -15.32
CA ILE A 262 -1.91 1.57 -15.71
C ILE A 262 -1.22 0.81 -14.58
N GLU A 263 -1.80 0.80 -13.38
CA GLU A 263 -1.25 0.09 -12.23
C GLU A 263 -1.93 -1.27 -12.04
N PRO A 264 -1.23 -2.34 -11.65
CA PRO A 264 -1.84 -3.65 -11.42
C PRO A 264 -2.99 -3.65 -10.41
N ILE A 265 -2.98 -2.72 -9.44
CA ILE A 265 -4.03 -2.57 -8.43
C ILE A 265 -5.34 -1.99 -9.02
N ASP A 266 -5.29 -1.25 -10.13
CA ASP A 266 -6.49 -0.66 -10.76
C ASP A 266 -7.49 -1.74 -11.20
N GLU A 267 -6.97 -2.85 -11.73
CA GLU A 267 -7.71 -4.03 -12.16
C GLU A 267 -8.48 -4.72 -11.00
N TYR A 268 -8.03 -4.58 -9.75
CA TYR A 268 -8.75 -5.02 -8.55
C TYR A 268 -9.70 -3.93 -8.02
N CYS A 269 -9.35 -2.65 -8.19
CA CYS A 269 -10.15 -1.50 -7.83
C CYS A 269 -11.48 -1.47 -8.62
N VAL A 270 -11.43 -1.59 -9.95
CA VAL A 270 -12.62 -1.57 -10.83
C VAL A 270 -13.53 -2.80 -10.72
N GLN A 271 -13.07 -3.90 -10.09
CA GLN A 271 -13.96 -5.02 -9.75
C GLN A 271 -14.96 -4.66 -8.65
N GLN A 272 -14.55 -3.79 -7.72
CA GLN A 272 -15.40 -3.31 -6.63
C GLN A 272 -16.09 -2.00 -6.96
N LEU A 273 -15.43 -1.11 -7.70
CA LEU A 273 -15.95 0.18 -8.13
C LEU A 273 -16.85 0.05 -9.38
N LYS A 274 -18.09 -0.41 -9.16
CA LYS A 274 -19.07 -0.67 -10.23
C LYS A 274 -19.77 0.58 -10.77
N GLU A 275 -19.91 1.60 -9.92
CA GLU A 275 -20.68 2.80 -10.17
C GLU A 275 -20.05 3.98 -9.41
N PHE A 276 -20.10 5.17 -10.00
CA PHE A 276 -19.71 6.44 -9.39
C PHE A 276 -20.69 7.53 -9.84
N ASP A 277 -21.21 8.33 -8.91
CA ASP A 277 -22.25 9.36 -9.13
C ASP A 277 -23.42 8.93 -10.07
N GLY A 278 -23.99 7.74 -9.83
CA GLY A 278 -25.10 7.22 -10.66
C GLY A 278 -24.68 6.73 -12.05
N LYS A 279 -23.39 6.74 -12.39
CA LYS A 279 -22.83 6.29 -13.67
C LYS A 279 -22.13 4.94 -13.52
N SER A 280 -22.49 3.97 -14.36
CA SER A 280 -21.77 2.69 -14.39
C SER A 280 -20.37 2.86 -14.98
N ILE A 281 -19.41 2.10 -14.46
CA ILE A 281 -18.01 2.12 -14.90
C ILE A 281 -17.78 0.93 -15.85
N VAL A 282 -17.40 1.21 -17.10
CA VAL A 282 -17.42 0.25 -18.22
C VAL A 282 -16.06 0.18 -18.90
N SER A 283 -15.50 -1.03 -18.98
CA SER A 283 -14.25 -1.27 -19.71
C SER A 283 -14.52 -1.27 -21.22
N VAL A 284 -13.67 -0.57 -21.98
CA VAL A 284 -13.69 -0.60 -23.46
C VAL A 284 -13.10 -1.88 -24.05
N THR A 285 -12.41 -2.70 -23.24
CA THR A 285 -11.82 -3.99 -23.66
C THR A 285 -12.75 -5.18 -23.43
N LYS A 286 -13.91 -4.96 -22.82
CA LYS A 286 -14.95 -5.98 -22.63
C LYS A 286 -15.98 -5.92 -23.75
N GLU A 287 -16.50 -7.09 -24.09
CA GLU A 287 -17.56 -7.25 -25.09
C GLU A 287 -18.83 -6.45 -24.75
N GLY A 288 -19.59 -6.08 -25.77
CA GLY A 288 -20.86 -5.38 -25.60
C GLY A 288 -20.74 -3.91 -25.23
N LEU A 289 -19.63 -3.25 -25.57
CA LEU A 289 -19.43 -1.81 -25.38
C LEU A 289 -20.50 -0.98 -26.10
N GLU A 290 -21.51 -0.52 -25.36
CA GLU A 290 -22.55 0.36 -25.87
C GLU A 290 -22.08 1.83 -25.81
N LEU A 291 -21.61 2.32 -26.96
CA LEU A 291 -21.47 3.75 -27.20
C LEU A 291 -22.82 4.33 -27.61
N PRO A 292 -23.16 5.58 -27.22
CA PRO A 292 -24.30 6.28 -27.80
C PRO A 292 -24.19 6.33 -29.33
N GLU A 293 -25.23 5.87 -30.01
CA GLU A 293 -25.35 5.86 -31.47
C GLU A 293 -26.61 6.60 -31.92
N ASP A 294 -26.58 7.08 -33.16
CA ASP A 294 -27.74 7.48 -33.92
C ASP A 294 -28.62 6.26 -34.30
N GLU A 295 -29.88 6.51 -34.66
CA GLU A 295 -30.85 5.45 -35.00
C GLU A 295 -30.39 4.57 -36.18
N GLU A 296 -29.56 5.10 -37.08
CA GLU A 296 -29.00 4.33 -38.21
C GLU A 296 -27.80 3.46 -37.80
N GLY A 297 -26.93 3.93 -36.90
CA GLY A 297 -25.88 3.12 -36.27
C GLY A 297 -26.47 1.97 -35.46
N LYS A 298 -27.42 2.27 -34.55
CA LYS A 298 -28.08 1.27 -33.70
C LYS A 298 -28.61 0.09 -34.52
N LYS A 299 -29.24 0.36 -35.66
CA LYS A 299 -29.85 -0.70 -36.49
C LYS A 299 -28.80 -1.64 -37.08
N LYS A 300 -27.67 -1.12 -37.57
CA LYS A 300 -26.54 -1.94 -38.03
C LYS A 300 -25.91 -2.73 -36.88
N MET A 301 -25.86 -2.14 -35.68
CA MET A 301 -25.34 -2.81 -34.49
C MET A 301 -26.30 -3.89 -33.96
N GLU A 302 -27.61 -3.69 -33.93
CA GLU A 302 -28.61 -4.72 -33.60
C GLU A 302 -28.59 -5.90 -34.58
N GLU A 303 -28.55 -5.64 -35.89
CA GLU A 303 -28.43 -6.68 -36.93
C GLU A 303 -27.11 -7.48 -36.84
N SER A 304 -26.10 -6.93 -36.15
CA SER A 304 -24.85 -7.62 -35.83
C SER A 304 -24.96 -8.37 -34.50
N LYS A 305 -25.44 -7.71 -33.43
CA LYS A 305 -25.59 -8.24 -32.06
C LYS A 305 -26.51 -9.47 -32.03
N ALA A 306 -27.58 -9.48 -32.83
CA ALA A 306 -28.50 -10.61 -32.98
C ALA A 306 -27.84 -11.88 -33.58
N LYS A 307 -26.64 -11.78 -34.19
CA LYS A 307 -25.87 -12.94 -34.69
C LYS A 307 -24.95 -13.53 -33.62
N PHE A 308 -24.80 -12.86 -32.47
CA PHE A 308 -23.84 -13.18 -31.42
C PHE A 308 -24.46 -13.21 -30.01
N GLU A 309 -25.74 -13.60 -29.87
CA GLU A 309 -26.48 -13.60 -28.58
C GLU A 309 -25.91 -14.50 -27.44
N ASN A 310 -24.87 -15.31 -27.69
CA ASN A 310 -24.31 -16.26 -26.71
C ASN A 310 -22.90 -15.87 -26.19
N LEU A 311 -22.56 -14.59 -26.23
CA LEU A 311 -21.32 -14.06 -25.67
C LEU A 311 -21.44 -13.82 -24.15
N SER A 312 -20.30 -13.87 -23.44
CA SER A 312 -20.26 -13.89 -21.97
C SER A 312 -19.37 -12.76 -21.45
N PRO A 313 -19.92 -11.70 -20.81
CA PRO A 313 -19.15 -10.57 -20.31
C PRO A 313 -18.34 -10.89 -19.04
N TYR A 314 -18.36 -12.15 -18.61
CA TYR A 314 -17.69 -12.67 -17.43
C TYR A 314 -16.40 -13.40 -17.78
N GLY A 315 -15.32 -12.99 -17.12
CA GLY A 315 -13.98 -13.56 -17.24
C GLY A 315 -12.90 -12.48 -17.04
N TRP A 316 -11.65 -12.91 -16.98
CA TRP A 316 -10.50 -12.00 -16.89
C TRP A 316 -10.26 -11.22 -18.18
N THR A 317 -9.87 -9.95 -18.05
CA THR A 317 -9.27 -9.14 -19.13
C THR A 317 -7.88 -9.68 -19.48
N ALA A 318 -7.29 -9.23 -20.60
CA ALA A 318 -5.91 -9.56 -20.94
C ALA A 318 -4.92 -9.14 -19.84
N ASN A 319 -5.09 -7.92 -19.30
CA ASN A 319 -4.24 -7.40 -18.23
C ASN A 319 -4.41 -8.18 -16.92
N MET A 320 -5.65 -8.54 -16.55
CA MET A 320 -5.92 -9.41 -15.41
C MET A 320 -5.28 -10.80 -15.59
N GLU A 321 -5.46 -11.44 -16.75
CA GLU A 321 -4.87 -12.76 -17.05
C GLU A 321 -3.34 -12.73 -16.89
N ARG A 322 -2.69 -11.64 -17.31
CA ARG A 322 -1.25 -11.40 -17.14
C ARG A 322 -0.86 -11.21 -15.66
N ILE A 323 -1.57 -10.36 -14.91
CA ILE A 323 -1.31 -10.09 -13.49
C ILE A 323 -1.44 -11.39 -12.66
N MET A 324 -2.51 -12.14 -12.88
CA MET A 324 -2.76 -13.44 -12.23
C MET A 324 -1.65 -14.45 -12.55
N LYS A 325 -1.28 -14.63 -13.82
CA LYS A 325 -0.20 -15.54 -14.22
C LYS A 325 1.17 -15.17 -13.64
N ALA A 326 1.39 -13.90 -13.31
CA ALA A 326 2.64 -13.43 -12.69
C ALA A 326 2.68 -13.61 -11.15
N GLN A 327 1.55 -13.93 -10.50
CA GLN A 327 1.47 -14.01 -9.04
C GLN A 327 2.08 -15.33 -8.52
N ALA A 328 3.27 -15.25 -7.90
CA ALA A 328 4.05 -16.41 -7.48
C ALA A 328 3.38 -17.36 -6.46
N LEU A 329 2.39 -16.88 -5.70
CA LEU A 329 1.64 -17.67 -4.70
C LEU A 329 0.24 -18.10 -5.18
N GLN A 330 -0.10 -17.91 -6.46
CA GLN A 330 -1.41 -18.24 -6.99
C GLN A 330 -1.57 -19.74 -7.25
N ASP A 331 -2.73 -20.30 -6.86
CA ASP A 331 -3.13 -21.63 -7.29
C ASP A 331 -3.58 -21.61 -8.77
N ASN A 332 -2.92 -22.43 -9.59
CA ASN A 332 -3.24 -22.60 -11.00
C ASN A 332 -4.54 -23.39 -11.24
N SER A 333 -5.09 -24.07 -10.22
CA SER A 333 -6.31 -24.88 -10.35
C SER A 333 -7.56 -24.04 -10.68
N THR A 334 -7.65 -22.82 -10.15
CA THR A 334 -8.77 -21.88 -10.36
C THR A 334 -8.74 -21.21 -11.73
N MET A 335 -7.59 -21.15 -12.39
CA MET A 335 -7.41 -20.40 -13.64
C MET A 335 -8.33 -20.88 -14.76
N GLY A 336 -8.61 -22.19 -14.85
CA GLY A 336 -9.52 -22.76 -15.86
C GLY A 336 -10.98 -22.29 -15.77
N TYR A 337 -11.43 -21.81 -14.61
CA TYR A 337 -12.78 -21.25 -14.42
C TYR A 337 -12.85 -19.73 -14.67
N MET A 338 -11.70 -19.04 -14.65
CA MET A 338 -11.63 -17.58 -14.73
C MET A 338 -11.11 -17.07 -16.08
N MET A 339 -10.50 -17.94 -16.89
CA MET A 339 -10.18 -17.64 -18.29
C MET A 339 -11.45 -17.27 -19.08
N ALA A 340 -11.50 -16.04 -19.56
CA ALA A 340 -12.55 -15.57 -20.47
C ALA A 340 -12.49 -16.33 -21.81
N LYS A 341 -13.65 -16.47 -22.47
CA LYS A 341 -13.63 -16.75 -23.91
C LYS A 341 -13.13 -15.50 -24.63
N LYS A 342 -12.19 -15.68 -25.54
CA LYS A 342 -11.59 -14.59 -26.34
C LYS A 342 -12.36 -14.48 -27.64
N HIS A 343 -12.80 -13.28 -27.98
CA HIS A 343 -13.65 -13.01 -29.14
C HIS A 343 -12.90 -12.07 -30.11
N LEU A 344 -12.86 -12.44 -31.39
CA LEU A 344 -12.23 -11.64 -32.44
C LEU A 344 -13.29 -10.73 -33.07
N GLU A 345 -13.27 -9.45 -32.69
CA GLU A 345 -14.04 -8.41 -33.40
C GLU A 345 -13.30 -7.98 -34.67
N ILE A 346 -14.04 -7.77 -35.76
CA ILE A 346 -13.50 -7.45 -37.08
C ILE A 346 -14.18 -6.19 -37.61
N SER A 347 -13.38 -5.22 -38.06
CA SER A 347 -13.89 -4.02 -38.74
C SER A 347 -14.21 -4.33 -40.21
N PRO A 348 -15.48 -4.27 -40.67
CA PRO A 348 -15.84 -4.60 -42.05
C PRO A 348 -15.25 -3.64 -43.08
N ASP A 349 -15.00 -2.39 -42.69
CA ASP A 349 -14.53 -1.31 -43.55
C ASP A 349 -13.00 -1.36 -43.81
N HIS A 350 -12.29 -2.34 -43.23
CA HIS A 350 -10.84 -2.43 -43.36
C HIS A 350 -10.41 -3.15 -44.65
N PRO A 351 -9.50 -2.59 -45.48
CA PRO A 351 -9.16 -3.17 -46.78
C PRO A 351 -8.64 -4.62 -46.73
N ILE A 352 -7.93 -5.01 -45.67
CA ILE A 352 -7.50 -6.41 -45.50
C ILE A 352 -8.70 -7.34 -45.31
N VAL A 353 -9.75 -6.91 -44.59
CA VAL A 353 -10.95 -7.70 -44.33
C VAL A 353 -11.77 -7.88 -45.60
N GLU A 354 -11.91 -6.82 -46.40
CA GLU A 354 -12.55 -6.89 -47.72
C GLU A 354 -11.79 -7.85 -48.66
N MET A 355 -10.46 -7.76 -48.71
CA MET A 355 -9.63 -8.67 -49.52
C MET A 355 -9.68 -10.12 -49.03
N LEU A 356 -9.73 -10.35 -47.72
CA LEU A 356 -9.94 -11.69 -47.14
C LEU A 356 -11.30 -12.25 -47.50
N TRP A 357 -12.36 -11.43 -47.49
CA TRP A 357 -13.69 -11.84 -47.92
C TRP A 357 -13.69 -12.28 -49.39
N GLN A 358 -13.15 -11.46 -50.29
CA GLN A 358 -13.04 -11.77 -51.72
C GLN A 358 -12.23 -13.07 -51.96
N LYS A 359 -11.11 -13.26 -51.25
CA LYS A 359 -10.33 -14.50 -51.34
C LYS A 359 -11.08 -15.72 -50.78
N ALA A 360 -11.82 -15.58 -49.69
CA ALA A 360 -12.62 -16.66 -49.11
C ALA A 360 -13.85 -17.01 -49.96
N GLU A 361 -14.39 -16.07 -50.75
CA GLU A 361 -15.40 -16.39 -51.78
C GLU A 361 -14.81 -17.17 -52.95
N ALA A 362 -13.55 -16.89 -53.33
CA ALA A 362 -12.86 -17.61 -54.40
C ALA A 362 -12.44 -19.04 -53.98
N ASP A 363 -11.75 -19.20 -52.85
CA ASP A 363 -11.47 -20.51 -52.26
C ASP A 363 -11.35 -20.45 -50.72
N LYS A 364 -12.29 -21.10 -50.02
CA LYS A 364 -12.29 -21.26 -48.55
C LYS A 364 -11.18 -22.19 -48.05
N ASN A 365 -10.51 -22.91 -48.94
CA ASN A 365 -9.46 -23.87 -48.62
C ASN A 365 -8.05 -23.41 -48.95
N ASP A 366 -7.87 -22.23 -49.54
CA ASP A 366 -6.55 -21.63 -49.79
C ASP A 366 -5.73 -21.58 -48.49
N LYS A 367 -4.61 -22.31 -48.49
CA LYS A 367 -3.71 -22.42 -47.34
C LYS A 367 -3.09 -21.06 -46.98
N ALA A 368 -2.67 -20.28 -47.98
CA ALA A 368 -2.06 -18.97 -47.74
C ALA A 368 -3.06 -17.97 -47.15
N VAL A 369 -4.35 -18.08 -47.50
CA VAL A 369 -5.42 -17.30 -46.87
C VAL A 369 -5.63 -17.72 -45.41
N LYS A 370 -5.65 -19.02 -45.13
CA LYS A 370 -5.75 -19.54 -43.75
C LYS A 370 -4.54 -19.12 -42.89
N ASP A 371 -3.33 -19.25 -43.42
CA ASP A 371 -2.11 -18.85 -42.73
C ASP A 371 -2.07 -17.33 -42.45
N LEU A 372 -2.55 -16.50 -43.38
CA LEU A 372 -2.72 -15.06 -43.18
C LEU A 372 -3.78 -14.72 -42.11
N VAL A 373 -4.91 -15.44 -42.08
CA VAL A 373 -5.93 -15.28 -41.04
C VAL A 373 -5.39 -15.65 -39.66
N VAL A 374 -4.60 -16.72 -39.55
CA VAL A 374 -3.95 -17.11 -38.29
C VAL A 374 -2.91 -16.09 -37.86
N LEU A 375 -2.09 -15.55 -38.78
CA LEU A 375 -1.15 -14.47 -38.44
C LEU A 375 -1.88 -13.23 -37.92
N LEU A 376 -2.97 -12.82 -38.59
CA LEU A 376 -3.79 -11.69 -38.14
C LEU A 376 -4.38 -11.92 -36.75
N PHE A 377 -4.89 -13.14 -36.48
CA PHE A 377 -5.39 -13.51 -35.15
C PHE A 377 -4.31 -13.42 -34.07
N GLU A 378 -3.12 -13.99 -34.29
CA GLU A 378 -2.00 -13.92 -33.34
C GLU A 378 -1.48 -12.48 -33.16
N THR A 379 -1.46 -11.68 -34.23
CA THR A 379 -1.10 -10.25 -34.16
C THR A 379 -2.11 -9.48 -33.32
N VAL A 380 -3.41 -9.77 -33.46
CA VAL A 380 -4.48 -9.16 -32.65
C VAL A 380 -4.44 -9.63 -31.20
N LEU A 381 -4.04 -10.88 -30.91
CA LEU A 381 -3.80 -11.33 -29.53
C LEU A 381 -2.70 -10.48 -28.87
N LEU A 382 -1.56 -10.31 -29.55
CA LEU A 382 -0.45 -9.48 -29.07
C LEU A 382 -0.86 -8.01 -28.88
N SER A 383 -1.52 -7.38 -29.87
CA SER A 383 -1.96 -5.98 -29.74
C SER A 383 -3.03 -5.79 -28.67
N SER A 384 -3.80 -6.83 -28.35
CA SER A 384 -4.77 -6.86 -27.26
C SER A 384 -4.16 -7.28 -25.91
N SER A 385 -2.82 -7.36 -25.83
CA SER A 385 -2.04 -7.71 -24.62
C SER A 385 -2.27 -9.14 -24.09
N PHE A 386 -2.71 -10.08 -24.92
CA PHE A 386 -2.76 -11.50 -24.56
C PHE A 386 -1.43 -12.21 -24.87
N SER A 387 -1.04 -13.13 -23.99
CA SER A 387 0.08 -14.05 -24.25
C SER A 387 -0.23 -14.97 -25.43
N LEU A 388 0.76 -15.21 -26.30
CA LEU A 388 0.73 -16.29 -27.28
C LEU A 388 0.97 -17.64 -26.60
N GLU A 389 0.31 -18.69 -27.11
CA GLU A 389 0.53 -20.07 -26.64
C GLU A 389 1.91 -20.61 -27.06
N ASP A 390 2.34 -20.28 -28.28
CA ASP A 390 3.66 -20.63 -28.83
C ASP A 390 4.26 -19.45 -29.64
N PRO A 391 5.13 -18.63 -29.02
CA PRO A 391 5.85 -17.55 -29.71
C PRO A 391 6.78 -18.03 -30.83
N GLN A 392 7.27 -19.28 -30.79
CA GLN A 392 8.16 -19.81 -31.82
C GLN A 392 7.37 -20.10 -33.10
N THR A 393 6.18 -20.69 -33.00
CA THR A 393 5.29 -20.90 -34.17
C THR A 393 4.88 -19.57 -34.82
N HIS A 394 4.57 -18.54 -34.02
CA HIS A 394 4.31 -17.18 -34.53
C HIS A 394 5.52 -16.63 -35.31
N SER A 395 6.71 -16.68 -34.70
CA SER A 395 7.96 -16.22 -35.31
C SER A 395 8.29 -16.97 -36.61
N ASN A 396 8.11 -18.29 -36.63
CA ASN A 396 8.31 -19.13 -37.82
C ASN A 396 7.38 -18.71 -38.98
N ARG A 397 6.12 -18.32 -38.68
CA ARG A 397 5.19 -17.84 -39.71
C ARG A 397 5.59 -16.44 -40.25
N ILE A 398 6.12 -15.57 -39.39
CA ILE A 398 6.72 -14.29 -39.82
C ILE A 398 7.92 -14.56 -40.73
N TYR A 399 8.84 -15.45 -40.35
CA TYR A 399 9.99 -15.81 -41.19
C TYR A 399 9.59 -16.40 -42.54
N HIS A 400 8.56 -17.25 -42.59
CA HIS A 400 8.00 -17.75 -43.86
C HIS A 400 7.48 -16.61 -44.74
N MET A 401 6.73 -15.65 -44.19
CA MET A 401 6.27 -14.48 -44.96
C MET A 401 7.41 -13.56 -45.41
N ILE A 402 8.47 -13.39 -44.60
CA ILE A 402 9.66 -12.64 -45.00
C ILE A 402 10.39 -13.35 -46.14
N LYS A 403 10.56 -14.68 -46.07
CA LYS A 403 11.15 -15.49 -47.15
C LYS A 403 10.37 -15.32 -48.46
N LEU A 404 9.04 -15.47 -48.43
CA LEU A 404 8.17 -15.23 -49.58
C LEU A 404 8.29 -13.80 -50.14
N GLY A 405 8.31 -12.79 -49.26
CA GLY A 405 8.43 -11.38 -49.66
C GLY A 405 9.79 -11.01 -50.27
N LEU A 406 10.85 -11.74 -49.89
CA LEU A 406 12.20 -11.60 -50.44
C LEU A 406 12.46 -12.52 -51.65
N GLY A 407 11.52 -13.41 -52.00
CA GLY A 407 11.67 -14.39 -53.09
C GLY A 407 12.64 -15.53 -52.76
N ILE A 408 12.81 -15.88 -51.48
CA ILE A 408 13.63 -17.00 -51.01
C ILE A 408 12.74 -18.25 -51.02
N ASP A 409 13.04 -19.21 -51.90
CA ASP A 409 12.35 -20.51 -51.93
C ASP A 409 12.66 -21.33 -50.66
N GLU A 410 11.67 -22.07 -50.15
CA GLU A 410 11.84 -22.87 -48.92
C GLU A 410 12.93 -23.95 -49.06
N ASP A 411 13.15 -24.45 -50.28
CA ASP A 411 14.15 -25.48 -50.59
C ASP A 411 15.61 -24.94 -50.63
N GLU A 412 15.84 -23.64 -50.83
CA GLU A 412 17.19 -23.06 -50.87
C GLU A 412 17.84 -22.92 -49.48
N VAL A 413 17.05 -22.95 -48.40
CA VAL A 413 17.53 -22.85 -47.01
C VAL A 413 17.69 -24.24 -46.37
N THR A 414 18.32 -25.17 -47.10
CA THR A 414 18.85 -26.43 -46.55
C THR A 414 20.34 -26.32 -46.17
N ALA A 415 20.78 -25.11 -45.82
CA ALA A 415 22.11 -24.81 -45.27
C ALA A 415 22.01 -24.53 -43.76
N GLU A 416 22.20 -25.58 -42.96
CA GLU A 416 22.59 -25.58 -41.54
C GLU A 416 22.16 -24.36 -40.69
N GLU A 417 20.91 -24.34 -40.21
CA GLU A 417 20.67 -23.68 -38.92
C GLU A 417 21.27 -24.57 -37.82
N PRO A 418 22.18 -24.06 -36.96
CA PRO A 418 22.60 -24.79 -35.78
C PRO A 418 21.39 -24.90 -34.87
N SER A 419 20.93 -26.12 -34.64
CA SER A 419 19.93 -26.41 -33.60
C SER A 419 20.39 -25.76 -32.30
N ALA A 420 19.65 -24.77 -31.83
CA ALA A 420 19.84 -24.16 -30.52
C ALA A 420 19.33 -25.14 -29.44
N ALA A 421 20.00 -26.29 -29.34
CA ALA A 421 19.97 -27.10 -28.14
C ALA A 421 20.52 -26.23 -27.01
N VAL A 422 19.63 -25.80 -26.13
CA VAL A 422 20.01 -25.22 -24.84
C VAL A 422 20.91 -26.26 -24.15
N PRO A 423 22.14 -25.92 -23.74
CA PRO A 423 22.94 -26.83 -22.94
C PRO A 423 22.29 -26.96 -21.56
N ASP A 424 21.63 -28.09 -21.32
CA ASP A 424 21.23 -28.54 -19.98
C ASP A 424 22.48 -28.94 -19.17
N GLU A 425 23.34 -27.96 -18.86
CA GLU A 425 24.40 -28.07 -17.87
C GLU A 425 24.93 -26.67 -17.53
N ILE A 426 24.45 -26.11 -16.41
CA ILE A 426 25.19 -25.06 -15.70
C ILE A 426 26.43 -25.75 -15.11
N PRO A 427 27.66 -25.32 -15.43
CA PRO A 427 28.84 -25.92 -14.82
C PRO A 427 28.80 -25.69 -13.30
N LEU A 428 28.71 -26.78 -12.54
CA LEU A 428 28.92 -26.74 -11.10
C LEU A 428 30.35 -26.24 -10.84
N LEU A 429 30.48 -25.19 -10.04
CA LEU A 429 31.77 -24.72 -9.56
C LEU A 429 32.35 -25.75 -8.58
N GLU A 430 33.39 -26.47 -8.99
CA GLU A 430 34.18 -27.32 -8.11
C GLU A 430 35.13 -26.47 -7.24
N GLY A 431 35.28 -26.86 -5.96
CA GLY A 431 36.20 -26.26 -4.98
C GLY A 431 35.47 -25.55 -3.81
N ASP A 432 35.54 -26.00 -2.56
CA ASP A 432 36.27 -27.14 -1.98
C ASP A 432 35.40 -27.81 -0.89
N GLU A 433 35.40 -29.15 -0.84
CA GLU A 433 34.90 -29.90 0.31
C GLU A 433 36.01 -30.06 1.36
N ASP A 434 36.06 -29.16 2.35
CA ASP A 434 36.85 -29.39 3.57
C ASP A 434 35.90 -29.74 4.74
N ALA A 435 35.52 -31.01 4.79
CA ALA A 435 34.62 -31.54 5.80
C ALA A 435 35.37 -31.91 7.08
N SER A 436 35.15 -31.17 8.18
CA SER A 436 35.54 -31.65 9.52
C SER A 436 34.50 -31.35 10.61
N HIS A 437 33.76 -32.41 10.94
CA HIS A 437 33.27 -32.78 12.27
C HIS A 437 32.48 -31.77 13.13
N MET A 438 31.21 -32.09 13.36
CA MET A 438 30.57 -31.85 14.65
C MET A 438 31.23 -32.74 15.74
N GLU A 439 31.50 -32.15 16.90
CA GLU A 439 31.52 -32.84 18.19
C GLU A 439 30.37 -32.26 19.05
N GLU A 440 29.44 -33.11 19.48
CA GLU A 440 28.58 -32.81 20.63
C GLU A 440 29.32 -33.20 21.91
N VAL A 441 29.57 -32.26 22.84
CA VAL A 441 29.76 -32.62 24.26
C VAL A 441 29.22 -31.52 25.20
N ASN A 442 28.13 -31.85 25.91
CA ASN A 442 27.57 -31.25 27.13
C ASN A 442 27.10 -29.78 27.12
#